data_AF-A0A2V7C1V4-F1
#
_entry.id   AF-A0A2V7C1V4-F1
#
_cell.length_a   1.000
_cell.length_b   1.000
_cell.length_c   1.000
_cell.angle_alpha   90.00
_cell.angle_beta   90.00
_cell.angle_gamma   90.00
#
_symmetry.space_group_name_H-M   'P 1'
#
loop_
_entity.id
_entity.type
_entity.pdbx_description
1 polymer ?
#
loop_
_entity_poly.entity_id
_entity_poly.type
_entity_poly.pdbx_seq_one_letter_code
_entity_poly.pdbx_strand_id
1 'polypeptide(L)'
;MERTMRALGGWIALTPELSAKLLMGRHVWDLAQHCDAFGRRLPELRAHAQESESANPSIATFMDAIEEPEAPDQTMERLVGVYSVLKPHLRAIYREHLARANPVYEPPTRRILTRCIEDETRHIVAGGEILGHLRGTAAAKERARVHQARLDGLLAAAGGVAGDGMPSSPLTSVEPLPADLSDDAREFIRLEAATGTWPVPAGLHDALTGFAAALVARDSKALSHWLAPGVAISDVAWETLCAADYAGHKVVAFARLGHQHLVKTRLDGSAGSVVVLTRWTSAADGWRVAALDVLARDPRPA
;
A
#
# COMPACT_ATOMS: atom_id res chain seq x y z
N MET A 1 14.92 -0.10 -8.79
CA MET A 1 14.62 -1.18 -7.82
C MET A 1 14.69 -0.71 -6.39
N GLU A 2 15.83 -0.20 -5.89
CA GLU A 2 15.95 0.20 -4.49
C GLU A 2 14.97 1.32 -4.08
N ARG A 3 14.86 2.37 -4.89
CA ARG A 3 13.85 3.43 -4.70
C ARG A 3 12.43 2.87 -4.63
N THR A 4 12.08 1.97 -5.56
CA THR A 4 10.80 1.27 -5.59
C THR A 4 10.57 0.47 -4.30
N MET A 5 11.55 -0.31 -3.85
CA MET A 5 11.47 -1.05 -2.58
C MET A 5 11.15 -0.12 -1.40
N ARG A 6 11.86 1.01 -1.31
CA ARG A 6 11.65 2.03 -0.26
C ARG A 6 10.25 2.67 -0.36
N ALA A 7 9.82 3.03 -1.57
CA ALA A 7 8.51 3.61 -1.82
C ALA A 7 7.38 2.67 -1.39
N LEU A 8 7.38 1.41 -1.86
CA LEU A 8 6.37 0.42 -1.45
C LEU A 8 6.40 0.21 0.07
N GLY A 9 7.59 0.11 0.68
CA GLY A 9 7.75 -0.05 2.12
C GLY A 9 7.11 1.09 2.91
N GLY A 10 7.34 2.34 2.52
CA GLY A 10 6.74 3.52 3.14
C GLY A 10 5.23 3.60 2.93
N TRP A 11 4.75 3.28 1.73
CA TRP A 11 3.33 3.38 1.38
C TRP A 11 2.43 2.35 2.08
N ILE A 12 2.98 1.23 2.57
CA ILE A 12 2.21 0.26 3.36
C ILE A 12 1.51 0.94 4.55
N ALA A 13 2.17 1.90 5.20
CA ALA A 13 1.60 2.63 6.34
C ALA A 13 0.49 3.61 5.92
N LEU A 14 0.57 4.16 4.70
CA LEU A 14 -0.34 5.19 4.17
C LEU A 14 -1.56 4.61 3.45
N THR A 15 -1.50 3.33 3.06
CA THR A 15 -2.51 2.70 2.21
C THR A 15 -3.63 2.09 3.07
N PRO A 16 -4.89 2.50 2.95
CA PRO A 16 -5.97 1.96 3.77
C PRO A 16 -6.34 0.52 3.42
N GLU A 17 -6.30 0.13 2.14
CA GLU A 17 -6.76 -1.18 1.65
C GLU A 17 -5.82 -2.32 2.06
N LEU A 18 -6.39 -3.37 2.68
CA LEU A 18 -5.64 -4.52 3.16
C LEU A 18 -5.00 -5.28 1.99
N SER A 19 -5.76 -5.47 0.92
CA SER A 19 -5.31 -6.17 -0.28
C SER A 19 -4.07 -5.50 -0.89
N ALA A 20 -4.07 -4.17 -1.00
CA ALA A 20 -2.95 -3.39 -1.49
C ALA A 20 -1.75 -3.41 -0.51
N LYS A 21 -1.98 -3.37 0.80
CA LYS A 21 -0.90 -3.52 1.81
C LYS A 21 -0.19 -4.87 1.69
N LEU A 22 -0.95 -5.97 1.59
CA LEU A 22 -0.40 -7.32 1.49
C LEU A 22 0.39 -7.49 0.18
N LEU A 23 -0.16 -6.99 -0.93
CA LEU A 23 0.53 -6.94 -2.22
C LEU A 23 1.89 -6.23 -2.10
N MET A 24 1.90 -5.00 -1.57
CA MET A 24 3.13 -4.24 -1.41
C MET A 24 4.11 -4.91 -0.46
N GLY A 25 3.64 -5.41 0.68
CA GLY A 25 4.47 -6.12 1.66
C GLY A 25 5.19 -7.32 1.06
N ARG A 26 4.49 -8.09 0.21
CA ARG A 26 5.12 -9.21 -0.50
C ARG A 26 6.18 -8.74 -1.48
N HIS A 27 5.89 -7.73 -2.28
CA HIS A 27 6.80 -7.27 -3.32
C HIS A 27 8.01 -6.50 -2.76
N VAL A 28 7.91 -5.90 -1.57
CA VAL A 28 9.07 -5.31 -0.87
C VAL A 28 10.14 -6.38 -0.61
N TRP A 29 9.72 -7.58 -0.20
CA TRP A 29 10.66 -8.69 -0.01
C TRP A 29 11.35 -9.06 -1.32
N ASP A 30 10.61 -9.29 -2.39
CA ASP A 30 11.19 -9.69 -3.69
C ASP A 30 12.12 -8.60 -4.24
N LEU A 31 11.75 -7.32 -4.11
CA LEU A 31 12.60 -6.20 -4.47
C LEU A 31 13.89 -6.13 -3.63
N ALA A 32 13.82 -6.45 -2.33
CA ALA A 32 15.01 -6.54 -1.48
C ALA A 32 15.95 -7.65 -1.96
N GLN A 33 15.40 -8.80 -2.34
CA GLN A 33 16.18 -9.91 -2.92
C GLN A 33 16.83 -9.51 -4.25
N HIS A 34 16.14 -8.73 -5.09
CA HIS A 34 16.71 -8.21 -6.34
C HIS A 34 17.84 -7.22 -6.08
N CYS A 35 17.63 -6.28 -5.15
CA CYS A 35 18.65 -5.30 -4.74
C CYS A 35 19.91 -6.00 -4.22
N ASP A 36 19.77 -7.00 -3.35
CA ASP A 36 20.90 -7.76 -2.84
C ASP A 36 21.62 -8.55 -3.96
N ALA A 37 20.88 -9.19 -4.86
CA ALA A 37 21.46 -9.93 -5.98
C ALA A 37 22.26 -9.02 -6.93
N PHE A 38 21.72 -7.86 -7.30
CA PHE A 38 22.44 -6.89 -8.13
C PHE A 38 23.60 -6.23 -7.38
N GLY A 39 23.41 -5.89 -6.10
CA GLY A 39 24.45 -5.31 -5.26
C GLY A 39 25.67 -6.22 -5.10
N ARG A 40 25.45 -7.55 -5.07
CA ARG A 40 26.54 -8.55 -5.12
C ARG A 40 27.15 -8.71 -6.51
N ARG A 41 26.34 -8.60 -7.57
CA ARG A 41 26.80 -8.79 -8.95
C ARG A 41 27.63 -7.63 -9.49
N LEU A 42 27.32 -6.38 -9.12
CA LEU A 42 28.00 -5.19 -9.65
C LEU A 42 29.52 -5.19 -9.39
N PRO A 43 30.02 -5.51 -8.18
CA PRO A 43 31.46 -5.61 -7.92
C PRO A 43 32.17 -6.71 -8.70
N GLU A 44 31.48 -7.84 -8.95
CA GLU A 44 32.01 -8.92 -9.81
C GLU A 44 32.25 -8.44 -11.25
N LEU A 45 31.51 -7.41 -11.67
CA LEU A 45 31.62 -6.73 -12.96
C LEU A 45 32.52 -5.47 -12.90
N ARG A 46 33.22 -5.25 -11.78
CA ARG A 46 34.08 -4.09 -11.51
C ARG A 46 33.34 -2.75 -11.46
N ALA A 47 32.04 -2.76 -11.19
CA ALA A 47 31.27 -1.58 -10.83
C ALA A 47 31.30 -1.37 -9.30
N HIS A 48 30.88 -0.19 -8.86
CA HIS A 48 30.77 0.13 -7.43
C HIS A 48 29.72 -0.75 -6.73
N ALA A 49 30.04 -1.19 -5.51
CA ALA A 49 29.16 -2.03 -4.71
C ALA A 49 28.05 -1.19 -4.07
N GLN A 50 26.79 -1.66 -4.15
CA GLN A 50 25.66 -1.07 -3.43
C GLN A 50 25.44 0.43 -3.71
N GLU A 51 25.90 0.92 -4.87
CA GLU A 51 25.64 2.29 -5.32
C GLU A 51 24.50 2.26 -6.35
N SER A 52 23.43 3.03 -6.08
CA SER A 52 22.26 3.16 -6.95
C SER A 52 22.16 4.57 -7.48
N GLU A 53 22.60 4.77 -8.72
CA GLU A 53 22.50 6.05 -9.43
C GLU A 53 21.37 6.02 -10.47
N SER A 54 20.75 7.17 -10.72
CA SER A 54 19.78 7.31 -11.80
C SER A 54 20.52 7.37 -13.14
N ALA A 55 20.00 6.69 -14.18
CA ALA A 55 20.64 6.68 -15.49
C ALA A 55 20.82 8.09 -16.09
N ASN A 56 19.88 8.99 -15.80
CA ASN A 56 19.94 10.41 -16.14
C ASN A 56 19.03 11.22 -15.18
N PRO A 57 19.12 12.57 -15.18
CA PRO A 57 18.26 13.41 -14.33
C PRO A 57 16.75 13.23 -14.59
N SER A 58 16.35 12.92 -15.81
CA SER A 58 14.94 12.69 -16.16
C SER A 58 14.38 11.42 -15.52
N ILE A 59 15.21 10.39 -15.28
CA ILE A 59 14.82 9.21 -14.49
C ILE A 59 14.61 9.55 -13.03
N ALA A 60 15.42 10.46 -12.46
CA ALA A 60 15.18 10.95 -11.11
C ALA A 60 13.80 11.64 -11.05
N THR A 61 13.49 12.54 -11.99
CA THR A 61 12.19 13.22 -12.09
C THR A 61 11.02 12.24 -12.26
N PHE A 62 11.17 11.20 -13.09
CA PHE A 62 10.15 10.17 -13.25
C PHE A 62 9.89 9.40 -11.94
N MET A 63 10.94 9.02 -11.23
CA MET A 63 10.81 8.32 -9.96
C MET A 63 10.23 9.23 -8.86
N ASP A 64 10.59 10.52 -8.83
CA ASP A 64 9.98 11.50 -7.92
C ASP A 64 8.47 11.62 -8.19
N ALA A 65 8.07 11.62 -9.47
CA ALA A 65 6.68 11.64 -9.88
C ALA A 65 5.90 10.37 -9.52
N ILE A 66 6.55 9.21 -9.45
CA ILE A 66 5.96 7.96 -8.91
C ILE A 66 5.76 8.07 -7.41
N GLU A 67 6.71 8.69 -6.71
CA GLU A 67 6.75 8.79 -5.24
C GLU A 67 5.79 9.87 -4.68
N GLU A 68 5.42 10.87 -5.50
CA GLU A 68 4.56 12.02 -5.16
C GLU A 68 3.22 11.69 -4.44
N PRO A 69 2.49 10.60 -4.73
CA PRO A 69 1.21 10.34 -4.08
C PRO A 69 1.37 9.85 -2.62
N GLU A 70 1.14 10.73 -1.65
CA GLU A 70 1.30 10.47 -0.21
C GLU A 70 -0.02 10.51 0.60
N ALA A 71 -1.12 10.99 0.03
CA ALA A 71 -2.40 11.06 0.74
C ALA A 71 -3.10 9.68 0.86
N PRO A 72 -3.87 9.42 1.93
CA PRO A 72 -4.53 8.13 2.12
C PRO A 72 -5.49 7.71 1.00
N ASP A 73 -6.08 8.65 0.26
CA ASP A 73 -7.02 8.39 -0.83
C ASP A 73 -6.35 8.18 -2.20
N GLN A 74 -5.02 8.18 -2.26
CA GLN A 74 -4.22 8.08 -3.48
C GLN A 74 -3.65 6.68 -3.76
N THR A 75 -4.28 5.62 -3.22
CA THR A 75 -3.83 4.24 -3.44
C THR A 75 -3.77 3.88 -4.93
N MET A 76 -4.76 4.31 -5.73
CA MET A 76 -4.78 3.97 -7.15
C MET A 76 -3.61 4.61 -7.91
N GLU A 77 -3.29 5.87 -7.63
CA GLU A 77 -2.17 6.59 -8.24
C GLU A 77 -0.84 5.88 -7.97
N ARG A 78 -0.58 5.48 -6.71
CA ARG A 78 0.62 4.69 -6.33
C ARG A 78 0.71 3.38 -7.09
N LEU A 79 -0.37 2.60 -7.07
CA LEU A 79 -0.40 1.28 -7.68
C LEU A 79 -0.26 1.37 -9.20
N VAL A 80 -0.94 2.31 -9.86
CA VAL A 80 -0.80 2.52 -11.30
C VAL A 80 0.62 2.91 -11.68
N GLY A 81 1.26 3.82 -10.93
CA GLY A 81 2.64 4.22 -11.22
C GLY A 81 3.63 3.05 -11.16
N VAL A 82 3.47 2.15 -10.19
CA VAL A 82 4.35 0.97 -10.06
C VAL A 82 3.97 -0.14 -11.02
N TYR A 83 2.72 -0.60 -10.99
CA TYR A 83 2.29 -1.85 -11.61
C TYR A 83 1.85 -1.70 -13.07
N SER A 84 1.40 -0.50 -13.49
CA SER A 84 0.98 -0.24 -14.87
C SER A 84 2.06 0.45 -15.70
N VAL A 85 3.00 1.17 -15.08
CA VAL A 85 4.04 1.94 -15.79
C VAL A 85 5.44 1.39 -15.54
N LEU A 86 5.96 1.50 -14.32
CA LEU A 86 7.36 1.18 -14.01
C LEU A 86 7.71 -0.29 -14.23
N LYS A 87 6.95 -1.21 -13.61
CA LYS A 87 7.27 -2.65 -13.63
C LYS A 87 7.15 -3.29 -15.02
N PRO A 88 6.12 -2.99 -15.84
CA PRO A 88 6.07 -3.45 -17.22
C PRO A 88 7.32 -3.05 -18.02
N HIS A 89 7.77 -1.81 -17.84
CA HIS A 89 8.96 -1.31 -18.52
C HIS A 89 10.25 -1.98 -18.01
N LEU A 90 10.40 -2.17 -16.69
CA LEU A 90 11.53 -2.91 -16.11
C LEU A 90 11.61 -4.34 -16.65
N ARG A 91 10.48 -5.05 -16.68
CA ARG A 91 10.38 -6.41 -17.24
C ARG A 91 10.84 -6.44 -18.70
N ALA A 92 10.43 -5.47 -19.52
CA ALA A 92 10.84 -5.40 -20.91
C ALA A 92 12.36 -5.23 -21.06
N ILE A 93 12.95 -4.28 -20.32
CA ILE A 93 14.40 -4.05 -20.33
C ILE A 93 15.18 -5.28 -19.84
N TYR A 94 14.71 -5.97 -18.79
CA TYR A 94 15.35 -7.19 -18.33
C TYR A 94 15.30 -8.31 -19.37
N ARG A 95 14.19 -8.47 -20.09
CA ARG A 95 14.08 -9.45 -21.18
C ARG A 95 15.05 -9.15 -22.32
N GLU A 96 15.15 -7.88 -22.72
CA GLU A 96 16.10 -7.46 -23.75
C GLU A 96 17.55 -7.66 -23.31
N HIS A 97 17.87 -7.33 -22.05
CA HIS A 97 19.20 -7.56 -21.50
C HIS A 97 19.51 -9.06 -21.44
N LEU A 98 18.57 -9.89 -21.00
CA LEU A 98 18.74 -11.35 -20.96
C LEU A 98 18.99 -11.94 -22.36
N ALA A 99 18.35 -11.38 -23.40
CA ALA A 99 18.54 -11.79 -24.79
C ALA A 99 19.95 -11.43 -25.31
N ARG A 100 20.53 -10.33 -24.85
CA ARG A 100 21.90 -9.90 -25.21
C ARG A 100 23.00 -10.55 -24.38
N ALA A 101 22.70 -10.93 -23.13
CA ALA A 101 23.67 -11.46 -22.19
C ALA A 101 24.27 -12.80 -22.66
N ASN A 102 25.59 -12.91 -22.64
CA ASN A 102 26.29 -14.07 -23.19
C ASN A 102 26.06 -15.34 -22.33
N PRO A 103 25.54 -16.44 -22.90
CA PRO A 103 25.23 -17.66 -22.14
C PRO A 103 26.47 -18.38 -21.58
N VAL A 104 27.65 -18.16 -22.16
CA VAL A 104 28.90 -18.80 -21.75
C VAL A 104 29.59 -18.01 -20.63
N TYR A 105 29.69 -16.68 -20.79
CA TYR A 105 30.50 -15.85 -19.88
C TYR A 105 29.69 -15.13 -18.81
N GLU A 106 28.36 -14.99 -18.98
CA GLU A 106 27.48 -14.32 -18.04
C GLU A 106 26.40 -15.20 -17.37
N PRO A 107 26.61 -16.51 -17.05
CA PRO A 107 25.61 -17.31 -16.36
C PRO A 107 25.03 -16.67 -15.07
N PRO A 108 25.82 -16.02 -14.20
CA PRO A 108 25.27 -15.36 -13.00
C PRO A 108 24.28 -14.23 -13.34
N THR A 109 24.63 -13.33 -14.26
CA THR A 109 23.77 -12.24 -14.71
C THR A 109 22.46 -12.80 -15.28
N ARG A 110 22.54 -13.83 -16.12
CA ARG A 110 21.37 -14.46 -16.73
C ARG A 110 20.41 -15.07 -15.71
N ARG A 111 20.93 -15.73 -14.65
CA ARG A 111 20.10 -16.28 -13.56
C ARG A 111 19.38 -15.18 -12.78
N ILE A 112 20.09 -14.09 -12.45
CA ILE A 112 19.50 -12.93 -11.76
C ILE A 112 18.37 -12.34 -12.62
N LEU A 113 18.63 -12.06 -13.89
CA LEU A 113 17.62 -11.49 -14.80
C LEU A 113 16.42 -12.40 -14.98
N THR A 114 16.61 -13.72 -15.12
CA THR A 114 15.51 -14.68 -15.25
C THR A 114 14.57 -14.60 -14.05
N ARG A 115 15.13 -14.63 -12.83
CA ARG A 115 14.35 -14.49 -11.60
C ARG A 115 13.64 -13.13 -11.51
N CYS A 116 14.33 -12.04 -11.82
CA CYS A 116 13.71 -10.71 -11.82
C CYS A 116 12.55 -10.62 -12.83
N ILE A 117 12.69 -11.23 -14.01
CA ILE A 117 11.62 -11.27 -15.03
C ILE A 117 10.40 -12.05 -14.51
N GLU A 118 10.63 -13.20 -13.88
CA GLU A 118 9.56 -14.01 -13.28
C GLU A 118 8.83 -13.24 -12.18
N ASP A 119 9.58 -12.60 -11.28
CA ASP A 119 9.03 -11.81 -10.17
C ASP A 119 8.27 -10.58 -10.69
N GLU A 120 8.83 -9.82 -11.63
CA GLU A 120 8.11 -8.67 -12.23
C GLU A 120 6.86 -9.10 -13.00
N THR A 121 6.89 -10.26 -13.64
CA THR A 121 5.71 -10.85 -14.30
C THR A 121 4.60 -11.13 -13.27
N ARG A 122 4.93 -11.76 -12.14
CA ARG A 122 3.96 -12.00 -11.04
C ARG A 122 3.45 -10.68 -10.46
N HIS A 123 4.35 -9.72 -10.20
CA HIS A 123 4.00 -8.42 -9.64
C HIS A 123 2.99 -7.65 -10.50
N ILE A 124 3.20 -7.64 -11.83
CA ILE A 124 2.30 -6.95 -12.77
C ILE A 124 0.92 -7.58 -12.78
N VAL A 125 0.85 -8.92 -12.82
CA VAL A 125 -0.43 -9.64 -12.81
C VAL A 125 -1.19 -9.39 -11.51
N ALA A 126 -0.54 -9.57 -10.36
CA ALA A 126 -1.17 -9.37 -9.05
C ALA A 126 -1.58 -7.90 -8.85
N GLY A 127 -0.74 -6.95 -9.26
CA GLY A 127 -1.06 -5.51 -9.23
C GLY A 127 -2.26 -5.16 -10.09
N GLY A 128 -2.37 -5.75 -11.28
CA GLY A 128 -3.54 -5.60 -12.16
C GLY A 128 -4.83 -6.16 -11.55
N GLU A 129 -4.77 -7.32 -10.90
CA GLU A 129 -5.92 -7.91 -10.19
C GLU A 129 -6.38 -7.02 -9.02
N ILE A 130 -5.45 -6.50 -8.20
CA ILE A 130 -5.80 -5.56 -7.11
C ILE A 130 -6.38 -4.26 -7.67
N LEU A 131 -5.77 -3.66 -8.70
CA LEU A 131 -6.29 -2.45 -9.35
C LEU A 131 -7.71 -2.65 -9.89
N GLY A 132 -8.02 -3.83 -10.45
CA GLY A 132 -9.37 -4.17 -10.90
C GLY A 132 -10.37 -4.34 -9.76
N HIS A 133 -9.93 -4.82 -8.59
CA HIS A 133 -10.75 -4.98 -7.39
C HIS A 133 -11.05 -3.65 -6.70
N LEU A 134 -10.08 -2.73 -6.66
CA LEU A 134 -10.24 -1.44 -6.00
C LEU A 134 -11.42 -0.65 -6.60
N ARG A 135 -12.49 -0.51 -5.81
CA ARG A 135 -13.70 0.22 -6.18
C ARG A 135 -13.51 1.73 -5.97
N GLY A 136 -12.71 2.36 -6.83
CA GLY A 136 -12.56 3.81 -6.87
C GLY A 136 -13.80 4.54 -7.40
N THR A 137 -14.03 5.78 -6.94
CA THR A 137 -15.00 6.70 -7.56
C THR A 137 -14.59 7.01 -9.00
N ALA A 138 -15.52 7.50 -9.83
CA ALA A 138 -15.19 7.95 -11.18
C ALA A 138 -14.07 9.01 -11.18
N ALA A 139 -14.10 9.92 -10.20
CA ALA A 139 -13.07 10.93 -10.01
C ALA A 139 -11.70 10.31 -9.70
N ALA A 140 -11.63 9.35 -8.77
CA ALA A 140 -10.36 8.71 -8.43
C ALA A 140 -9.79 7.90 -9.61
N LYS A 141 -10.66 7.22 -10.38
CA LYS A 141 -10.24 6.51 -11.60
C LYS A 141 -9.67 7.46 -12.65
N GLU A 142 -10.29 8.63 -12.81
CA GLU A 142 -9.79 9.65 -13.74
C GLU A 142 -8.45 10.23 -13.28
N ARG A 143 -8.28 10.50 -11.98
CA ARG A 143 -6.98 10.93 -11.43
C ARG A 143 -5.88 9.90 -11.70
N ALA A 144 -6.15 8.62 -11.45
CA ALA A 144 -5.21 7.55 -11.71
C ALA A 144 -4.85 7.46 -13.21
N ARG A 145 -5.83 7.62 -14.11
CA ARG A 145 -5.61 7.65 -15.56
C ARG A 145 -4.75 8.84 -16.00
N VAL A 146 -5.04 10.04 -15.50
CA VAL A 146 -4.25 11.25 -15.78
C VAL A 146 -2.83 11.11 -15.24
N HIS A 147 -2.69 10.57 -14.04
CA HIS A 147 -1.39 10.29 -13.43
C HIS A 147 -0.58 9.28 -14.26
N GLN A 148 -1.21 8.20 -14.73
CA GLN A 148 -0.58 7.22 -15.63
C GLN A 148 -0.02 7.90 -16.88
N ALA A 149 -0.85 8.69 -17.57
CA ALA A 149 -0.43 9.38 -18.80
C ALA A 149 0.72 10.35 -18.56
N ARG A 150 0.75 11.03 -17.40
CA ARG A 150 1.88 11.87 -16.99
C ARG A 150 3.15 11.05 -16.83
N LEU A 151 3.06 9.93 -16.12
CA LEU A 151 4.20 9.03 -15.89
C LEU A 151 4.74 8.42 -17.18
N ASP A 152 3.86 8.00 -18.09
CA ASP A 152 4.24 7.50 -19.42
C ASP A 152 5.01 8.57 -20.21
N GLY A 153 4.55 9.84 -20.16
CA GLY A 153 5.25 10.96 -20.78
C GLY A 153 6.63 11.23 -20.18
N LEU A 154 6.75 11.20 -18.84
CA LEU A 154 8.03 11.36 -18.15
C LEU A 154 9.00 10.22 -18.46
N LEU A 155 8.50 8.98 -18.50
CA LEU A 155 9.31 7.80 -18.82
C LEU A 155 9.82 7.85 -20.26
N ALA A 156 8.98 8.26 -21.21
CA ALA A 156 9.37 8.45 -22.59
C ALA A 156 10.43 9.56 -22.73
N ALA A 157 10.23 10.71 -22.06
CA ALA A 157 11.19 11.80 -22.05
C ALA A 157 12.55 11.41 -21.43
N ALA A 158 12.54 10.48 -20.48
CA ALA A 158 13.74 9.97 -19.86
C ALA A 158 14.48 8.91 -20.70
N GLY A 159 13.93 8.49 -21.84
CA GLY A 159 14.50 7.41 -22.65
C GLY A 159 14.30 6.04 -22.00
N GLY A 160 13.16 5.81 -21.33
CA GLY A 160 12.90 4.57 -20.61
C GLY A 160 13.76 4.39 -19.36
N VAL A 161 13.48 3.38 -18.53
CA VAL A 161 14.13 3.19 -17.21
C VAL A 161 15.67 3.06 -17.23
N ALA A 162 16.26 2.75 -18.38
CA ALA A 162 17.70 2.65 -18.57
C ALA A 162 18.34 3.93 -19.16
N GLY A 163 17.54 4.90 -19.61
CA GLY A 163 18.04 6.11 -20.28
C GLY A 163 18.45 5.92 -21.74
N ASP A 164 18.44 4.67 -22.24
CA ASP A 164 18.98 4.29 -23.56
C ASP A 164 17.91 4.13 -24.64
N GLY A 165 16.69 4.57 -24.37
CA GLY A 165 15.53 4.45 -25.25
C GLY A 165 14.43 3.52 -24.71
N MET A 166 13.24 3.63 -25.31
CA MET A 166 12.11 2.75 -25.00
C MET A 166 12.38 1.32 -25.50
N PRO A 167 11.92 0.28 -24.77
CA PRO A 167 12.08 -1.10 -25.18
C PRO A 167 11.43 -1.32 -26.56
N SER A 168 12.10 -2.11 -27.39
CA SER A 168 11.66 -2.45 -28.75
C SER A 168 10.53 -3.47 -28.73
N SER A 169 10.45 -4.29 -27.68
CA SER A 169 9.35 -5.24 -27.52
C SER A 169 8.12 -4.55 -26.93
N PRO A 170 6.92 -4.73 -27.51
CA PRO A 170 5.71 -4.14 -26.95
C PRO A 170 5.49 -4.64 -25.52
N LEU A 171 5.03 -3.73 -24.65
CA LEU A 171 4.56 -4.02 -23.29
C LEU A 171 3.28 -4.87 -23.38
N THR A 172 3.44 -6.12 -23.78
CA THR A 172 2.33 -7.03 -24.07
C THR A 172 1.70 -7.49 -22.76
N SER A 173 0.40 -7.74 -22.79
CA SER A 173 -0.35 -8.36 -21.70
C SER A 173 0.39 -9.60 -21.20
N VAL A 174 0.61 -9.63 -19.88
CA VAL A 174 1.30 -10.73 -19.22
C VAL A 174 0.33 -11.90 -19.11
N GLU A 175 0.70 -13.05 -19.67
CA GLU A 175 -0.07 -14.29 -19.49
C GLU A 175 -0.01 -14.71 -18.01
N PRO A 176 -1.14 -15.08 -17.38
CA PRO A 176 -1.16 -15.46 -15.99
C PRO A 176 -0.27 -16.69 -15.76
N LEU A 177 0.79 -16.53 -14.96
CA LEU A 177 1.51 -17.68 -14.42
C LEU A 177 0.64 -18.38 -13.37
N PRO A 178 0.75 -19.71 -13.19
CA PRO A 178 0.15 -20.38 -12.05
C PRO A 178 0.73 -19.75 -10.76
N ALA A 179 -0.11 -19.02 -10.03
CA ALA A 179 0.31 -18.42 -8.76
C ALA A 179 0.48 -19.52 -7.71
N ASP A 180 1.60 -19.50 -6.99
CA ASP A 180 1.65 -20.11 -5.66
C ASP A 180 0.63 -19.38 -4.77
N LEU A 181 -0.09 -20.10 -3.89
CA LEU A 181 -1.12 -19.54 -3.00
C LEU A 181 -0.60 -18.36 -2.17
N SER A 182 0.72 -18.33 -1.92
CA SER A 182 1.45 -17.25 -1.25
C SER A 182 1.34 -15.88 -1.94
N ASP A 183 1.18 -15.85 -3.27
CA ASP A 183 1.24 -14.63 -4.10
C ASP A 183 -0.09 -14.35 -4.81
N ASP A 184 -1.16 -15.07 -4.45
CA ASP A 184 -2.46 -14.96 -5.11
C ASP A 184 -3.19 -13.68 -4.65
N ALA A 185 -3.26 -12.68 -5.54
CA ALA A 185 -3.96 -11.43 -5.29
C ALA A 185 -5.44 -11.65 -4.91
N ARG A 186 -6.05 -12.73 -5.41
CA ARG A 186 -7.43 -13.11 -5.08
C ARG A 186 -7.56 -13.51 -3.63
N GLU A 187 -6.55 -14.11 -3.03
CA GLU A 187 -6.56 -14.41 -1.59
C GLU A 187 -6.51 -13.13 -0.77
N PHE A 188 -5.69 -12.16 -1.17
CA PHE A 188 -5.63 -10.86 -0.49
C PHE A 188 -6.98 -10.12 -0.58
N ILE A 189 -7.63 -10.19 -1.74
CA ILE A 189 -8.98 -9.66 -1.95
C ILE A 189 -10.00 -10.41 -1.08
N ARG A 190 -9.92 -11.76 -1.02
CA ARG A 190 -10.80 -12.56 -0.15
C ARG A 190 -10.63 -12.18 1.31
N LEU A 191 -9.40 -12.02 1.79
CA LEU A 191 -9.11 -11.57 3.15
C LEU A 191 -9.72 -10.19 3.42
N GLU A 192 -9.53 -9.23 2.51
CA GLU A 192 -10.14 -7.91 2.64
C GLU A 192 -11.68 -7.96 2.66
N ALA A 193 -12.30 -8.79 1.81
CA ALA A 193 -13.75 -8.99 1.83
C ALA A 193 -14.22 -9.68 3.13
N ALA A 194 -13.46 -10.68 3.62
CA ALA A 194 -13.73 -11.41 4.85
C ALA A 194 -13.56 -10.53 6.10
N THR A 195 -12.73 -9.49 6.04
CA THR A 195 -12.61 -8.48 7.11
C THR A 195 -13.88 -7.64 7.34
N GLY A 196 -14.99 -7.91 6.63
CA GLY A 196 -16.32 -7.51 7.07
C GLY A 196 -16.74 -8.11 8.43
N THR A 197 -16.16 -9.26 8.80
CA THR A 197 -16.36 -9.93 10.09
C THR A 197 -15.00 -10.15 10.76
N TRP A 198 -14.65 -9.24 11.67
CA TRP A 198 -13.45 -9.36 12.48
C TRP A 198 -13.62 -10.48 13.52
N PRO A 199 -12.56 -11.24 13.87
CA PRO A 199 -12.61 -12.25 14.93
C PRO A 199 -12.59 -11.59 16.32
N VAL A 200 -13.60 -10.74 16.57
CA VAL A 200 -13.76 -10.01 17.82
C VAL A 200 -14.23 -11.00 18.90
N PRO A 201 -13.55 -11.09 20.06
CA PRO A 201 -14.03 -11.89 21.18
C PRO A 201 -15.45 -11.51 21.59
N ALA A 202 -16.22 -12.49 22.04
CA ALA A 202 -17.54 -12.24 22.63
C ALA A 202 -17.42 -11.20 23.77
N GLY A 203 -18.36 -10.25 23.82
CA GLY A 203 -18.35 -9.12 24.75
C GLY A 203 -17.53 -7.90 24.30
N LEU A 204 -16.45 -8.05 23.51
CA LEU A 204 -15.77 -6.89 22.91
C LEU A 204 -16.60 -6.30 21.77
N HIS A 205 -17.35 -7.14 21.04
CA HIS A 205 -18.22 -6.68 19.95
C HIS A 205 -19.28 -5.67 20.44
N ASP A 206 -19.94 -5.97 21.55
CA ASP A 206 -20.97 -5.09 22.14
C ASP A 206 -20.35 -3.81 22.67
N ALA A 207 -19.17 -3.90 23.30
CA ALA A 207 -18.43 -2.74 23.78
C ALA A 207 -17.98 -1.82 22.63
N LEU A 208 -17.48 -2.40 21.53
CA LEU A 208 -17.13 -1.65 20.32
C LEU A 208 -18.35 -0.95 19.71
N THR A 209 -19.49 -1.65 19.65
CA THR A 209 -20.74 -1.11 19.11
C THR A 209 -21.27 0.05 19.96
N GLY A 210 -21.31 -0.13 21.30
CA GLY A 210 -21.73 0.92 22.23
C GLY A 210 -20.80 2.13 22.24
N PHE A 211 -19.49 1.90 22.20
CA PHE A 211 -18.49 2.97 22.12
C PHE A 211 -18.59 3.74 20.79
N ALA A 212 -18.73 3.03 19.66
CA ALA A 212 -18.88 3.68 18.36
C ALA A 212 -20.20 4.46 18.23
N ALA A 213 -21.28 3.97 18.84
CA ALA A 213 -22.53 4.72 18.94
C ALA A 213 -22.36 6.02 19.74
N ALA A 214 -21.62 5.99 20.86
CA ALA A 214 -21.30 7.17 21.65
C ALA A 214 -20.41 8.18 20.88
N LEU A 215 -19.48 7.70 20.05
CA LEU A 215 -18.68 8.54 19.15
C LEU A 215 -19.56 9.24 18.11
N VAL A 216 -20.45 8.51 17.45
CA VAL A 216 -21.40 9.07 16.47
C VAL A 216 -22.33 10.09 17.11
N ALA A 217 -22.83 9.80 18.32
CA ALA A 217 -23.66 10.72 19.09
C ALA A 217 -22.89 11.92 19.65
N ARG A 218 -21.54 11.87 19.66
CA ARG A 218 -20.65 12.85 20.30
C ARG A 218 -20.98 13.04 21.79
N ASP A 219 -21.35 11.96 22.46
CA ASP A 219 -21.71 11.97 23.88
C ASP A 219 -20.47 11.70 24.73
N SER A 220 -19.84 12.77 25.23
CA SER A 220 -18.64 12.67 26.07
C SER A 220 -18.87 11.89 27.36
N LYS A 221 -20.10 11.94 27.91
CA LYS A 221 -20.44 11.21 29.14
C LYS A 221 -20.55 9.72 28.85
N ALA A 222 -21.22 9.33 27.76
CA ALA A 222 -21.27 7.93 27.34
C ALA A 222 -19.89 7.39 26.95
N LEU A 223 -19.04 8.21 26.32
CA LEU A 223 -17.66 7.82 25.99
C LEU A 223 -16.82 7.56 27.23
N SER A 224 -16.94 8.41 28.26
CA SER A 224 -16.17 8.24 29.50
C SER A 224 -16.44 6.92 30.22
N HIS A 225 -17.63 6.32 30.03
CA HIS A 225 -17.94 4.99 30.54
C HIS A 225 -17.01 3.90 29.98
N TRP A 226 -16.54 4.05 28.75
CA TRP A 226 -15.70 3.04 28.10
C TRP A 226 -14.21 3.22 28.36
N LEU A 227 -13.79 4.38 28.88
CA LEU A 227 -12.38 4.69 29.12
C LEU A 227 -11.88 3.97 30.38
N ALA A 228 -10.64 3.45 30.32
CA ALA A 228 -9.97 2.95 31.50
C ALA A 228 -9.66 4.09 32.49
N PRO A 229 -9.52 3.82 33.80
CA PRO A 229 -9.14 4.84 34.77
C PRO A 229 -7.88 5.60 34.36
N GLY A 230 -7.94 6.94 34.39
CA GLY A 230 -6.82 7.81 33.99
C GLY A 230 -6.69 8.07 32.48
N VAL A 231 -7.54 7.47 31.65
CA VAL A 231 -7.61 7.76 30.21
C VAL A 231 -8.65 8.85 29.97
N ALA A 232 -8.26 9.90 29.24
CA ALA A 232 -9.14 10.97 28.81
C ALA A 232 -8.94 11.24 27.31
N ILE A 233 -10.01 11.72 26.65
CA ILE A 233 -9.91 12.24 25.28
C ILE A 233 -9.35 13.65 25.39
N SER A 234 -8.27 13.95 24.66
CA SER A 234 -7.68 15.29 24.66
C SER A 234 -8.61 16.32 24.00
N ASP A 235 -8.50 17.59 24.38
CA ASP A 235 -9.32 18.66 23.80
C ASP A 235 -9.17 18.73 22.28
N VAL A 236 -7.95 18.59 21.76
CA VAL A 236 -7.66 18.56 20.32
C VAL A 236 -8.36 17.39 19.61
N ALA A 237 -8.32 16.20 20.22
CA ALA A 237 -9.00 15.03 19.68
C ALA A 237 -10.52 15.21 19.71
N TRP A 238 -11.04 15.82 20.78
CA TRP A 238 -12.46 16.12 20.93
C TRP A 238 -12.97 17.14 19.92
N GLU A 239 -12.23 18.23 19.72
CA GLU A 239 -12.51 19.24 18.69
C GLU A 239 -12.52 18.60 17.29
N THR A 240 -11.55 17.74 16.99
CA THR A 240 -11.48 17.02 15.71
C THR A 240 -12.70 16.12 15.49
N LEU A 241 -13.13 15.40 16.54
CA LEU A 241 -14.36 14.60 16.49
C LEU A 241 -15.59 15.48 16.27
N CYS A 242 -15.71 16.61 16.96
CA CYS A 242 -16.88 17.48 16.90
C CYS A 242 -16.96 18.35 15.64
N ALA A 243 -15.89 18.42 14.84
CA ALA A 243 -15.83 19.22 13.63
C ALA A 243 -16.74 18.75 12.47
N ALA A 244 -17.45 17.62 12.61
CA ALA A 244 -18.41 17.12 11.64
C ALA A 244 -19.54 16.32 12.31
N ASP A 245 -20.65 16.17 11.58
CA ASP A 245 -21.72 15.23 11.91
C ASP A 245 -21.46 13.88 11.22
N TYR A 246 -21.51 12.79 11.99
CA TYR A 246 -21.37 11.42 11.46
C TYR A 246 -22.72 10.71 11.45
N ALA A 247 -23.00 9.97 10.40
CA ALA A 247 -24.23 9.19 10.23
C ALA A 247 -24.02 7.70 10.55
N GLY A 248 -22.77 7.24 10.65
CA GLY A 248 -22.47 5.84 10.92
C GLY A 248 -21.00 5.58 11.23
N HIS A 249 -20.71 4.33 11.54
CA HIS A 249 -19.37 3.86 11.85
C HIS A 249 -19.09 2.50 11.20
N LYS A 250 -17.80 2.22 10.98
CA LYS A 250 -17.32 0.89 10.56
C LYS A 250 -15.99 0.58 11.22
N VAL A 251 -15.83 -0.64 11.72
CA VAL A 251 -14.51 -1.14 12.11
C VAL A 251 -13.74 -1.46 10.84
N VAL A 252 -12.64 -0.72 10.61
CA VAL A 252 -11.80 -0.81 9.41
C VAL A 252 -10.48 -1.53 9.66
N ALA A 253 -10.11 -1.75 10.93
CA ALA A 253 -9.03 -2.65 11.30
C ALA A 253 -9.25 -3.22 12.70
N PHE A 254 -8.87 -4.49 12.88
CA PHE A 254 -8.81 -5.16 14.17
C PHE A 254 -7.52 -5.97 14.26
N ALA A 255 -6.74 -5.77 15.33
CA ALA A 255 -5.53 -6.53 15.59
C ALA A 255 -5.40 -6.84 17.08
N ARG A 256 -4.79 -7.98 17.41
CA ARG A 256 -4.42 -8.32 18.78
C ARG A 256 -2.92 -8.09 18.98
N LEU A 257 -2.55 -7.28 19.96
CA LEU A 257 -1.17 -7.06 20.38
C LEU A 257 -1.02 -7.46 21.86
N GLY A 258 -0.48 -8.64 22.09
CA GLY A 258 -0.38 -9.22 23.43
C GLY A 258 -1.76 -9.44 24.06
N HIS A 259 -2.05 -8.70 25.14
CA HIS A 259 -3.33 -8.71 25.86
C HIS A 259 -4.29 -7.61 25.40
N GLN A 260 -3.84 -6.70 24.52
CA GLN A 260 -4.64 -5.59 24.02
C GLN A 260 -5.20 -5.87 22.63
N HIS A 261 -6.32 -5.25 22.32
CA HIS A 261 -6.94 -5.28 20.99
C HIS A 261 -6.93 -3.87 20.41
N LEU A 262 -6.23 -3.71 19.29
CA LEU A 262 -6.19 -2.45 18.54
C LEU A 262 -7.33 -2.45 17.55
N VAL A 263 -8.14 -1.40 17.60
CA VAL A 263 -9.31 -1.26 16.75
C VAL A 263 -9.31 0.11 16.10
N LYS A 264 -9.36 0.15 14.76
CA LYS A 264 -9.61 1.37 14.00
C LYS A 264 -11.07 1.43 13.63
N THR A 265 -11.75 2.47 14.10
CA THR A 265 -13.14 2.75 13.81
C THR A 265 -13.21 3.99 12.93
N ARG A 266 -13.71 3.84 11.71
CA ARG A 266 -14.02 4.98 10.82
C ARG A 266 -15.43 5.47 11.12
N LEU A 267 -15.58 6.78 11.28
CA LEU A 267 -16.88 7.46 11.37
C LEU A 267 -17.11 8.19 10.05
N ASP A 268 -18.27 7.97 9.43
CA ASP A 268 -18.61 8.54 8.13
C ASP A 268 -19.73 9.58 8.28
N GLY A 269 -19.51 10.77 7.73
CA GLY A 269 -20.42 11.90 7.77
C GLY A 269 -20.65 12.52 6.39
N SER A 270 -21.57 13.49 6.31
CA SER A 270 -21.84 14.23 5.08
C SER A 270 -20.65 15.11 4.67
N ALA A 271 -19.92 15.67 5.64
CA ALA A 271 -18.81 16.60 5.45
C ALA A 271 -17.41 15.96 5.43
N GLY A 272 -17.32 14.62 5.50
CA GLY A 272 -16.04 13.90 5.58
C GLY A 272 -16.11 12.63 6.40
N SER A 273 -14.93 12.07 6.70
CA SER A 273 -14.78 10.94 7.61
C SER A 273 -13.61 11.18 8.56
N VAL A 274 -13.65 10.51 9.72
CA VAL A 274 -12.56 10.52 10.70
C VAL A 274 -12.28 9.10 11.16
N VAL A 275 -11.03 8.78 11.49
CA VAL A 275 -10.65 7.48 12.01
C VAL A 275 -10.21 7.60 13.47
N VAL A 276 -10.82 6.82 14.34
CA VAL A 276 -10.44 6.71 15.76
C VAL A 276 -9.71 5.40 15.95
N LEU A 277 -8.47 5.47 16.44
CA LEU A 277 -7.69 4.32 16.86
C LEU A 277 -7.85 4.13 18.36
N THR A 278 -8.27 2.94 18.78
CA THR A 278 -8.44 2.59 20.19
C THR A 278 -7.64 1.34 20.54
N ARG A 279 -7.12 1.30 21.77
CA ARG A 279 -6.50 0.11 22.38
C ARG A 279 -7.42 -0.38 23.49
N TRP A 280 -7.96 -1.59 23.33
CA TRP A 280 -8.90 -2.21 24.26
C TRP A 280 -8.21 -3.25 25.14
N THR A 281 -8.55 -3.26 26.42
CA THR A 281 -8.13 -4.29 27.37
C THR A 281 -9.35 -4.89 28.07
N SER A 282 -9.25 -6.16 28.44
CA SER A 282 -10.25 -6.80 29.31
C SER A 282 -9.96 -6.42 30.75
N ALA A 283 -10.95 -5.92 31.47
CA ALA A 283 -10.95 -5.66 32.90
C ALA A 283 -11.99 -6.56 33.60
N ALA A 284 -12.00 -6.58 34.93
CA ALA A 284 -12.93 -7.40 35.72
C ALA A 284 -14.41 -7.00 35.50
N ASP A 285 -14.65 -5.75 35.09
CA ASP A 285 -15.95 -5.13 34.87
C ASP A 285 -16.31 -4.99 33.38
N GLY A 286 -15.53 -5.59 32.47
CA GLY A 286 -15.76 -5.59 31.03
C GLY A 286 -14.59 -5.03 30.22
N TRP A 287 -14.87 -4.66 28.97
CA TRP A 287 -13.86 -4.12 28.06
C TRP A 287 -13.70 -2.61 28.24
N ARG A 288 -12.45 -2.14 28.34
CA ARG A 288 -12.12 -0.72 28.51
C ARG A 288 -11.10 -0.25 27.47
N VAL A 289 -11.21 1.01 27.06
CA VAL A 289 -10.27 1.71 26.19
C VAL A 289 -9.10 2.20 27.04
N ALA A 290 -7.94 1.56 26.89
CA ALA A 290 -6.69 1.90 27.56
C ALA A 290 -5.94 3.06 26.88
N ALA A 291 -6.25 3.34 25.61
CA ALA A 291 -5.76 4.52 24.90
C ALA A 291 -6.61 4.81 23.66
N LEU A 292 -6.64 6.08 23.28
CA LEU A 292 -7.42 6.58 22.15
C LEU A 292 -6.65 7.68 21.43
N ASP A 293 -6.60 7.56 20.10
CA ASP A 293 -6.04 8.56 19.20
C ASP A 293 -7.05 8.85 18.08
N VAL A 294 -7.26 10.13 17.77
CA VAL A 294 -8.09 10.57 16.64
C VAL A 294 -7.16 10.94 15.50
N LEU A 295 -7.22 10.19 14.41
CA LEU A 295 -6.44 10.44 13.21
C LEU A 295 -7.08 11.56 12.39
N ALA A 296 -6.25 12.27 11.61
CA ALA A 296 -6.68 13.42 10.83
C ALA A 296 -7.93 13.14 9.98
N ARG A 297 -8.81 14.15 9.91
CA ARG A 297 -10.06 14.11 9.15
C ARG A 297 -9.79 14.14 7.66
N ASP A 298 -10.53 13.33 6.92
CA ASP A 298 -10.57 13.36 5.45
C ASP A 298 -11.85 14.10 5.00
N PRO A 299 -11.75 15.38 4.57
CA PRO A 299 -12.90 16.13 4.10
C PRO A 299 -13.39 15.54 2.76
N ARG A 300 -14.71 15.34 2.60
CA ARG A 300 -15.23 14.98 1.27
C ARG A 300 -14.96 16.14 0.31
N PRO A 301 -14.42 15.90 -0.90
CA PRO A 301 -14.37 16.94 -1.92
C PRO A 301 -15.80 17.39 -2.24
N ALA A 302 -15.99 18.70 -2.34
CA ALA A 302 -17.25 19.34 -2.70
C ALA A 302 -17.74 18.93 -4.09
#